data_AF-L1J9I7-F1
#
_entry.id   AF-L1J9I7-F1
#
_cell.length_a   1.000
_cell.length_b   1.000
_cell.length_c   1.000
_cell.angle_alpha   90.00
_cell.angle_beta   90.00
_cell.angle_gamma   90.00
#
_symmetry.space_group_name_H-M   'P 1'
#
loop_
_entity.id
_entity.type
_entity.pdbx_description
1 polymer ?
#
loop_
_entity_poly.entity_id
_entity_poly.type
_entity_poly.pdbx_seq_one_letter_code
_entity_poly.pdbx_strand_id
1 'polypeptide(L)'
;MKSASAETVVDRVDLWVRGQTFNELLDKAEVRKLLTELSEDDQYWKDQRQKFNDLHQEIDQWLRTEKRPLNEILSADFSNKIYKQVENSEIDPAILKAFMRTPAVESMAGAILYTGILEFMQRADILGNIVNQLPVIGPIRQEVNKALRDALDNSLGPQVKEFLGTQSRPAVEQMIQFILDEKNSKAFSRSAKRLAEYVMSRPVNR
;
A
#
# COMPACT_ATOMS: atom_id res chain seq x y z
N MET A 1 -7.20 -55.86 36.67
CA MET A 1 -7.50 -55.89 35.22
C MET A 1 -8.62 -54.91 34.79
N LYS A 2 -8.72 -53.70 35.36
CA LYS A 2 -9.73 -52.69 34.95
C LYS A 2 -9.15 -51.41 34.33
N SER A 3 -7.84 -51.14 34.42
CA SER A 3 -7.22 -49.92 33.87
C SER A 3 -6.91 -50.01 32.38
N ALA A 4 -6.46 -51.16 31.87
CA ALA A 4 -6.08 -51.34 30.46
C ALA A 4 -7.25 -51.11 29.49
N SER A 5 -8.50 -51.40 29.91
CA SER A 5 -9.68 -51.16 29.09
C SER A 5 -10.12 -49.69 29.08
N ALA A 6 -9.77 -48.90 30.09
CA ALA A 6 -10.13 -47.48 30.16
C ALA A 6 -9.15 -46.63 29.33
N GLU A 7 -7.84 -46.91 29.41
CA GLU A 7 -6.82 -46.29 28.55
C GLU A 7 -7.11 -46.52 27.07
N THR A 8 -7.46 -47.76 26.69
CA THR A 8 -7.79 -48.10 25.30
C THR A 8 -9.03 -47.37 24.77
N VAL A 9 -9.97 -47.00 25.65
CA VAL A 9 -11.18 -46.25 25.27
C VAL A 9 -10.87 -44.77 25.14
N VAL A 10 -10.10 -44.19 26.07
CA VAL A 10 -9.66 -42.79 26.00
C VAL A 10 -8.81 -42.55 24.76
N ASP A 11 -7.87 -43.45 24.44
CA ASP A 11 -7.02 -43.34 23.25
C ASP A 11 -7.83 -43.43 21.94
N ARG A 12 -8.88 -44.28 21.91
CA ARG A 12 -9.78 -44.37 20.76
C ARG A 12 -10.66 -43.13 20.61
N VAL A 13 -11.09 -42.54 21.72
CA VAL A 13 -11.86 -41.29 21.72
C VAL A 13 -10.96 -40.13 21.28
N ASP A 14 -9.71 -40.05 21.74
CA ASP A 14 -8.74 -39.03 21.32
C ASP A 14 -8.42 -39.14 19.81
N LEU A 15 -8.18 -40.36 19.32
CA LEU A 15 -8.00 -40.61 17.88
C LEU A 15 -9.23 -40.27 17.06
N TRP A 16 -10.43 -40.55 17.59
CA TRP A 16 -11.69 -40.21 16.92
C TRP A 16 -11.90 -38.69 16.89
N VAL A 17 -11.72 -37.98 18.01
CA VAL A 17 -11.85 -36.51 18.10
C VAL A 17 -10.84 -35.80 17.19
N ARG A 18 -9.59 -36.25 17.15
CA ARG A 18 -8.55 -35.69 16.27
C ARG A 18 -8.82 -35.93 14.78
N GLY A 19 -9.66 -36.91 14.44
CA GLY A 19 -10.05 -37.25 13.08
C GLY A 19 -11.29 -36.52 12.55
N GLN A 20 -12.04 -35.81 13.41
CA GLN A 20 -13.24 -35.07 13.02
C GLN A 20 -12.92 -33.60 12.77
N THR A 21 -13.63 -32.96 11.84
CA THR A 21 -13.50 -31.52 11.64
C THR A 21 -14.25 -30.77 12.75
N PHE A 22 -13.75 -29.61 13.19
CA PHE A 22 -14.37 -28.83 14.28
C PHE A 22 -15.87 -28.53 14.08
N ASN A 23 -16.35 -28.51 12.84
CA ASN A 23 -17.77 -28.31 12.50
C ASN A 23 -18.65 -29.56 12.76
N GLU A 24 -18.06 -30.75 12.87
CA GLU A 24 -18.78 -32.01 13.13
C GLU A 24 -18.89 -32.31 14.64
N LEU A 25 -18.02 -31.72 15.45
CA LEU A 25 -17.95 -31.98 16.89
C LEU A 25 -18.71 -30.96 17.76
N LEU A 26 -18.81 -29.70 17.30
CA LEU A 26 -19.42 -28.63 18.06
C LEU A 26 -20.22 -27.70 17.13
N ASP A 27 -21.38 -27.25 17.59
CA ASP A 27 -22.12 -26.22 16.87
C ASP A 27 -21.31 -24.92 16.84
N LYS A 28 -21.33 -24.24 15.69
CA LYS A 28 -20.63 -22.98 15.46
C LYS A 28 -21.08 -21.88 16.44
N ALA A 29 -22.34 -21.93 16.88
CA ALA A 29 -22.85 -21.03 17.91
C ALA A 29 -22.19 -21.29 19.28
N GLU A 30 -21.98 -22.56 19.61
CA GLU A 30 -21.36 -22.98 20.87
C GLU A 30 -19.86 -22.67 20.89
N VAL A 31 -19.15 -22.90 19.78
CA VAL A 31 -17.74 -22.49 19.61
C VAL A 31 -17.61 -20.97 19.76
N ARG A 32 -18.50 -20.18 19.16
CA ARG A 32 -18.48 -18.71 19.32
C ARG A 32 -18.70 -18.29 20.76
N LYS A 33 -19.67 -18.91 21.44
CA LYS A 33 -19.95 -18.63 22.84
C LYS A 33 -18.73 -18.92 23.72
N LEU A 34 -18.11 -20.09 23.54
CA LEU A 34 -16.90 -20.47 24.27
C LEU A 34 -15.72 -19.54 23.96
N LEU A 35 -15.55 -19.09 22.71
CA LEU A 35 -14.54 -18.10 22.35
C LEU A 35 -14.79 -16.75 23.02
N THR A 36 -16.05 -16.32 23.12
CA THR A 36 -16.41 -15.08 23.84
C THR A 36 -16.11 -15.22 25.33
N GLU A 37 -16.56 -16.30 25.97
CA GLU A 37 -16.31 -16.58 27.39
C GLU A 37 -14.82 -16.67 27.69
N LEU A 38 -14.05 -17.33 26.82
CA LEU A 38 -12.60 -17.38 26.93
C LEU A 38 -11.96 -16.01 26.73
N SER A 39 -12.47 -15.18 25.81
CA SER A 39 -11.94 -13.84 25.56
C SER A 39 -12.18 -12.87 26.72
N GLU A 40 -13.24 -13.09 27.49
CA GLU A 40 -13.63 -12.26 28.64
C GLU A 40 -12.99 -12.74 29.96
N ASP A 41 -12.36 -13.92 29.99
CA ASP A 41 -11.67 -14.44 31.17
C ASP A 41 -10.27 -13.80 31.35
N ASP A 42 -10.25 -12.66 32.02
CA ASP A 42 -9.03 -11.92 32.35
C ASP A 42 -8.02 -12.75 33.16
N GLN A 43 -8.48 -13.69 33.99
CA GLN A 43 -7.59 -14.49 34.83
C GLN A 43 -6.89 -15.57 34.00
N TYR A 44 -7.64 -16.22 33.11
CA TYR A 44 -7.07 -17.13 32.11
C TYR A 44 -5.99 -16.43 31.28
N TRP A 45 -6.27 -15.24 30.74
CA TRP A 45 -5.27 -14.52 29.92
C TRP A 45 -4.07 -14.05 30.72
N LYS A 46 -4.22 -13.68 32.00
CA LYS A 46 -3.08 -13.39 32.89
C LYS A 46 -2.18 -14.61 33.04
N ASP A 47 -2.77 -15.79 33.24
CA ASP A 47 -2.02 -17.03 33.43
C ASP A 47 -1.41 -17.56 32.11
N GLN A 48 -2.07 -17.32 30.97
CA GLN A 48 -1.53 -17.66 29.65
C GLN A 48 -0.57 -16.62 29.09
N ARG A 49 -0.47 -15.42 29.68
CA ARG A 49 0.31 -14.31 29.11
C ARG A 49 1.77 -14.68 28.86
N GLN A 50 2.37 -15.42 29.79
CA GLN A 50 3.75 -15.88 29.63
C GLN A 50 3.87 -16.86 28.45
N LYS A 51 2.99 -17.85 28.37
CA LYS A 51 2.98 -18.82 27.26
C LYS A 51 2.69 -18.16 25.92
N PHE A 52 1.80 -17.17 25.88
CA PHE A 52 1.55 -16.37 24.69
C PHE A 52 2.80 -15.59 24.27
N ASN A 53 3.49 -14.94 25.23
CA ASN A 53 4.72 -14.21 24.94
C ASN A 53 5.81 -15.15 24.41
N ASP A 54 5.98 -16.32 25.02
CA ASP A 54 6.98 -17.31 24.61
C ASP A 54 6.66 -17.81 23.19
N LEU A 55 5.39 -18.18 22.93
CA LEU A 55 4.92 -18.60 21.60
C LEU A 55 5.06 -17.47 20.57
N HIS A 56 4.73 -16.24 20.93
CA HIS A 56 4.88 -15.08 20.05
C HIS A 56 6.34 -14.84 19.69
N GLN A 57 7.27 -14.98 20.65
CA GLN A 57 8.70 -14.89 20.38
C GLN A 57 9.19 -16.01 19.46
N GLU A 58 8.71 -17.24 19.67
CA GLU A 58 9.04 -18.38 18.81
C GLU A 58 8.53 -18.15 17.37
N ILE A 59 7.28 -17.69 17.22
CA ILE A 59 6.70 -17.35 15.92
C ILE A 59 7.46 -16.19 15.26
N ASP A 60 7.81 -15.14 16.01
CA ASP A 60 8.57 -14.00 15.47
C ASP A 60 9.97 -14.43 14.99
N GLN A 61 10.67 -15.25 15.78
CA GLN A 61 11.96 -15.81 15.37
C GLN A 61 11.81 -16.70 14.14
N TRP A 62 10.79 -17.55 14.10
CA TRP A 62 10.50 -18.39 12.96
C TRP A 62 10.22 -17.56 11.70
N LEU A 63 9.35 -16.55 11.78
CA LEU A 63 9.02 -15.62 10.70
C LEU A 63 10.26 -14.85 10.19
N ARG A 64 11.18 -14.48 11.08
CA ARG A 64 12.46 -13.87 10.69
C ARG A 64 13.38 -14.84 9.95
N THR A 65 13.27 -16.15 10.17
CA THR A 65 14.07 -17.13 9.41
C THR A 65 13.36 -17.64 8.16
N GLU A 66 12.07 -17.35 8.03
CA GLU A 66 11.23 -17.86 6.97
C GLU A 66 11.54 -17.19 5.63
N LYS A 67 11.79 -18.04 4.63
CA LYS A 67 12.19 -17.65 3.27
C LYS A 67 11.05 -17.80 2.28
N ARG A 68 10.00 -18.54 2.65
CA ARG A 68 8.81 -18.69 1.84
C ARG A 68 8.04 -17.37 1.76
N PRO A 69 7.39 -17.10 0.63
CA PRO A 69 6.43 -16.03 0.50
C PRO A 69 5.32 -16.07 1.56
N LEU A 70 4.84 -14.89 1.99
CA LEU A 70 3.71 -14.76 2.91
C LEU A 70 2.46 -15.49 2.43
N ASN A 71 2.18 -15.53 1.13
CA ASN A 71 1.05 -16.24 0.55
C ASN A 71 1.20 -17.78 0.52
N GLU A 72 2.40 -18.31 0.80
CA GLU A 72 2.61 -19.75 1.01
C GLU A 72 2.49 -20.12 2.48
N ILE A 73 2.90 -19.20 3.37
CA ILE A 73 2.73 -19.33 4.82
C ILE A 73 1.24 -19.22 5.19
N LEU A 74 0.58 -18.20 4.66
CA LEU A 74 -0.86 -17.99 4.78
C LEU A 74 -1.53 -18.78 3.66
N SER A 75 -2.30 -19.80 4.02
CA SER A 75 -3.00 -20.66 3.04
C SER A 75 -3.65 -19.86 1.90
N ALA A 76 -3.71 -20.46 0.70
CA ALA A 76 -4.24 -19.80 -0.50
C ALA A 76 -5.63 -19.18 -0.27
N ASP A 77 -6.50 -19.86 0.49
CA ASP A 77 -7.83 -19.37 0.84
C ASP A 77 -7.79 -18.12 1.71
N PHE A 78 -6.88 -18.05 2.68
CA PHE A 78 -6.73 -16.89 3.55
C PHE A 78 -6.13 -15.70 2.78
N SER A 79 -5.10 -15.95 1.98
CA SER A 79 -4.51 -14.95 1.08
C SER A 79 -5.55 -14.37 0.11
N ASN A 80 -6.40 -15.23 -0.48
CA ASN A 80 -7.50 -14.79 -1.35
C ASN A 80 -8.56 -13.96 -0.61
N LYS A 81 -8.85 -14.28 0.65
CA LYS A 81 -9.74 -13.45 1.48
C LYS A 81 -9.14 -12.06 1.72
N ILE A 82 -7.85 -11.98 2.02
CA ILE A 82 -7.13 -10.69 2.16
C ILE A 82 -7.23 -9.89 0.86
N TYR A 83 -6.92 -10.50 -0.29
CA TYR A 83 -6.96 -9.80 -1.58
C TYR A 83 -8.36 -9.27 -1.92
N LYS A 84 -9.40 -10.06 -1.66
CA LYS A 84 -10.79 -9.61 -1.83
C LYS A 84 -11.15 -8.49 -0.87
N GLN A 85 -10.68 -8.56 0.37
CA GLN A 85 -10.93 -7.51 1.36
C GLN A 85 -10.23 -6.20 0.99
N VAL A 86 -9.02 -6.25 0.45
CA VAL A 86 -8.29 -5.08 -0.08
C VAL A 86 -8.95 -4.53 -1.35
N GLU A 87 -9.45 -5.39 -2.24
CA GLU A 87 -10.15 -4.94 -3.45
C GLU A 87 -11.51 -4.30 -3.14
N ASN A 88 -12.20 -4.79 -2.12
CA ASN A 88 -13.52 -4.30 -1.72
C ASN A 88 -13.44 -3.19 -0.65
N SER A 89 -12.29 -2.95 -0.04
CA SER A 89 -12.13 -1.85 0.90
C SER A 89 -12.22 -0.53 0.16
N GLU A 90 -13.07 0.36 0.65
CA GLU A 90 -13.08 1.74 0.23
C GLU A 90 -11.74 2.40 0.60
N ILE A 91 -11.24 3.23 -0.30
CA ILE A 91 -10.01 3.99 -0.06
C ILE A 91 -10.33 5.04 1.00
N ASP A 92 -9.75 4.91 2.19
CA ASP A 92 -9.91 5.89 3.26
C ASP A 92 -9.36 7.26 2.79
N PRO A 93 -10.24 8.28 2.65
CA PRO A 93 -9.82 9.61 2.21
C PRO A 93 -8.82 10.26 3.16
N ALA A 94 -8.89 9.98 4.46
CA ALA A 94 -7.99 10.54 5.45
C ALA A 94 -6.57 9.95 5.32
N ILE A 95 -6.45 8.63 5.15
CA ILE A 95 -5.16 7.96 4.94
C ILE A 95 -4.55 8.40 3.61
N LEU A 96 -5.35 8.41 2.53
CA LEU A 96 -4.89 8.86 1.22
C LEU A 96 -4.39 10.30 1.27
N LYS A 97 -5.13 11.19 1.93
CA LYS A 97 -4.75 12.60 2.08
C LYS A 97 -3.49 12.76 2.92
N ALA A 98 -3.34 12.01 4.01
CA ALA A 98 -2.14 12.02 4.83
C ALA A 98 -0.91 11.58 4.04
N PHE A 99 -1.04 10.53 3.23
CA PHE A 99 0.03 10.03 2.36
C PHE A 99 0.39 11.02 1.23
N MET A 100 -0.62 11.52 0.53
CA MET A 100 -0.44 12.39 -0.64
C MET A 100 0.08 13.78 -0.28
N ARG A 101 -0.19 14.28 0.94
CA ARG A 101 0.33 15.55 1.45
C ARG A 101 1.70 15.44 2.13
N THR A 102 2.40 14.31 1.96
CA THR A 102 3.78 14.23 2.43
C THR A 102 4.67 15.17 1.60
N PRO A 103 5.69 15.81 2.20
CA PRO A 103 6.58 16.73 1.48
C PRO A 103 7.23 16.10 0.24
N ALA A 104 7.48 14.78 0.27
CA ALA A 104 8.02 14.03 -0.85
C ALA A 104 7.07 13.98 -2.05
N VAL A 105 5.78 13.69 -1.82
CA VAL A 105 4.78 13.63 -2.90
C VAL A 105 4.49 15.02 -3.45
N GLU A 106 4.36 16.03 -2.60
CA GLU A 106 4.15 17.41 -3.04
C GLU A 106 5.34 17.93 -3.87
N SER A 107 6.57 17.65 -3.44
CA SER A 107 7.78 18.02 -4.18
C SER A 107 7.87 17.28 -5.53
N MET A 108 7.49 16.01 -5.56
CA MET A 108 7.44 15.22 -6.79
C MET A 108 6.42 15.80 -7.78
N ALA A 109 5.22 16.16 -7.31
CA ALA A 109 4.21 16.81 -8.15
C ALA A 109 4.72 18.13 -8.74
N GLY A 110 5.38 18.96 -7.92
CA GLY A 110 6.02 20.19 -8.38
C GLY A 110 7.09 19.96 -9.46
N ALA A 111 7.95 18.96 -9.27
CA ALA A 111 9.01 18.62 -10.24
C ALA A 111 8.45 18.11 -11.58
N ILE A 112 7.38 17.30 -11.53
CA ILE A 112 6.69 16.81 -12.74
C ILE A 112 6.05 17.98 -13.50
N LEU A 113 5.33 18.87 -12.79
CA LEU A 113 4.73 20.06 -13.40
C LEU A 113 5.80 20.98 -14.02
N TYR A 114 6.93 21.15 -13.35
CA TYR A 114 8.05 21.97 -13.85
C TYR A 114 8.58 21.42 -15.16
N THR A 115 8.83 20.11 -15.20
CA THR A 115 9.31 19.43 -16.40
C THR A 115 8.30 19.55 -17.53
N GLY A 116 7.00 19.33 -17.25
CA GLY A 116 5.93 19.46 -18.25
C GLY A 116 5.79 20.86 -18.82
N ILE A 117 5.91 21.91 -17.99
CA ILE A 117 5.87 23.31 -18.45
C ILE A 117 7.08 23.62 -19.34
N LEU A 118 8.29 23.21 -18.94
CA LEU A 118 9.48 23.43 -19.76
C LEU A 118 9.36 22.73 -21.12
N GLU A 119 8.95 21.45 -21.12
CA GLU A 119 8.74 20.71 -22.37
C GLU A 119 7.67 21.38 -23.25
N PHE A 120 6.58 21.87 -22.65
CA PHE A 120 5.55 22.59 -23.39
C PHE A 120 6.10 23.88 -24.01
N MET A 121 6.82 24.72 -23.25
CA MET A 121 7.41 25.95 -23.78
C MET A 121 8.41 25.68 -24.90
N GLN A 122 9.19 24.61 -24.80
CA GLN A 122 10.14 24.20 -25.84
C GLN A 122 9.43 23.69 -27.10
N ARG A 123 8.35 22.93 -26.96
CA ARG A 123 7.61 22.34 -28.10
C ARG A 123 6.64 23.30 -28.78
N ALA A 124 6.04 24.23 -28.02
CA ALA A 124 5.08 25.20 -28.55
C ALA A 124 5.75 26.32 -29.38
N ASP A 125 7.08 26.30 -29.52
CA ASP A 125 7.92 27.26 -30.24
C ASP A 125 7.56 28.73 -29.95
N ILE A 126 7.11 29.01 -28.72
CA ILE A 126 6.72 30.34 -28.28
C ILE A 126 7.91 31.30 -28.43
N LEU A 127 9.11 30.81 -28.11
CA LEU A 127 10.37 31.55 -28.25
C LEU A 127 10.77 31.73 -29.72
N GLY A 128 10.63 30.69 -30.56
CA GLY A 128 10.89 30.81 -31.99
C GLY A 128 9.96 31.82 -32.66
N ASN A 129 8.68 31.85 -32.29
CA ASN A 129 7.72 32.83 -32.79
C ASN A 129 8.05 34.27 -32.37
N ILE A 130 8.50 34.50 -31.14
CA ILE A 130 8.94 35.82 -30.67
C ILE A 130 10.20 36.28 -31.43
N VAL A 131 11.19 35.40 -31.61
CA VAL A 131 12.43 35.74 -32.31
C VAL A 131 12.21 35.90 -33.82
N ASN A 132 11.26 35.17 -34.41
CA ASN A 132 10.91 35.29 -35.82
C ASN A 132 10.25 36.64 -36.16
N GLN A 133 9.66 37.32 -35.17
CA GLN A 133 9.11 38.68 -35.32
C GLN A 133 10.18 39.78 -35.23
N LEU A 134 11.43 39.46 -34.87
CA LEU A 134 12.50 40.44 -34.80
C LEU A 134 13.19 40.62 -36.18
N PRO A 135 13.47 41.85 -36.62
CA PRO A 135 14.12 42.13 -37.90
C PRO A 135 15.65 41.92 -37.79
N VAL A 136 16.07 40.68 -37.56
CA VAL A 136 17.49 40.30 -37.38
C VAL A 136 17.95 39.30 -38.43
N ILE A 137 19.23 39.37 -38.83
CA ILE A 137 19.86 38.52 -39.85
C ILE A 137 20.07 37.10 -39.29
N GLY A 138 19.96 36.07 -40.13
CA GLY A 138 19.94 34.64 -39.75
C GLY A 138 20.93 34.18 -38.66
N PRO A 139 22.24 34.51 -38.72
CA PRO A 139 23.20 34.14 -37.69
C PRO A 139 22.92 34.82 -36.34
N ILE A 140 22.53 36.10 -36.36
CA ILE A 140 22.17 36.87 -35.17
C ILE A 140 20.89 36.31 -34.54
N ARG A 141 19.94 35.83 -35.34
CA ARG A 141 18.74 35.14 -34.81
C ARG A 141 19.10 33.89 -34.00
N GLN A 142 20.10 33.12 -34.42
CA GLN A 142 20.51 31.92 -33.69
C GLN A 142 21.16 32.25 -32.34
N GLU A 143 22.03 33.27 -32.30
CA GLU A 143 22.62 33.74 -31.04
C GLU A 143 21.57 34.36 -30.11
N VAL A 144 20.64 35.15 -30.64
CA VAL A 144 19.53 35.73 -29.88
C VAL A 144 18.61 34.65 -29.32
N ASN A 145 18.28 33.61 -30.10
CA ASN A 145 17.49 32.48 -29.63
C ASN A 145 18.19 31.72 -28.50
N LYS A 146 19.50 31.50 -28.64
CA LYS A 146 20.29 30.80 -27.62
C LYS A 146 20.39 31.62 -26.32
N ALA A 147 20.72 32.90 -26.43
CA ALA A 147 20.81 33.81 -25.29
C ALA A 147 19.45 34.00 -24.60
N LEU A 148 18.35 34.07 -25.35
CA LEU A 148 17.01 34.13 -24.78
C LEU A 148 16.64 32.84 -24.07
N ARG A 149 16.96 31.66 -24.61
CA ARG A 149 16.76 30.38 -23.92
C ARG A 149 17.54 30.32 -22.62
N ASP A 150 18.83 30.66 -22.65
CA ASP A 150 19.69 30.64 -21.47
C ASP A 150 19.24 31.68 -20.42
N ALA A 151 18.77 32.86 -20.85
CA ALA A 151 18.24 33.89 -19.95
C ALA A 151 16.87 33.50 -19.38
N LEU A 152 16.02 32.83 -20.15
CA LEU A 152 14.75 32.28 -19.67
C LEU A 152 14.99 31.17 -18.65
N ASP A 153 15.86 30.21 -18.91
CA ASP A 153 16.14 29.13 -17.95
C ASP A 153 16.67 29.70 -16.62
N ASN A 154 17.53 30.72 -16.68
CA ASN A 154 18.08 31.36 -15.48
C ASN A 154 17.10 32.30 -14.76
N SER A 155 16.17 32.95 -15.47
CA SER A 155 15.24 33.94 -14.90
C SER A 155 13.87 33.36 -14.56
N LEU A 156 13.29 32.57 -15.47
CA LEU A 156 12.00 31.90 -15.28
C LEU A 156 12.13 30.60 -14.50
N GLY A 157 13.26 29.88 -14.55
CA GLY A 157 13.45 28.65 -13.78
C GLY A 157 13.12 28.80 -12.28
N PRO A 158 13.70 29.80 -11.57
CA PRO A 158 13.36 30.08 -10.18
C PRO A 158 11.90 30.51 -9.97
N GLN A 159 11.35 31.38 -10.83
CA GLN A 159 9.98 31.89 -10.72
C GLN A 159 8.92 30.80 -10.96
N VAL A 160 9.17 29.92 -11.94
CA VAL A 160 8.32 28.76 -12.22
C VAL A 160 8.43 27.74 -11.08
N LYS A 161 9.62 27.53 -10.51
CA LYS A 161 9.76 26.69 -9.29
C LYS A 161 8.99 27.25 -8.11
N GLU A 162 9.06 28.55 -7.87
CA GLU A 162 8.34 29.21 -6.77
C GLU A 162 6.83 29.13 -6.99
N PHE A 163 6.36 29.47 -8.19
CA PHE A 163 4.96 29.31 -8.58
C PHE A 163 4.49 27.86 -8.41
N LEU A 164 5.24 26.87 -8.91
CA LEU A 164 4.88 25.46 -8.79
C LEU A 164 4.98 24.94 -7.35
N GLY A 165 5.87 25.50 -6.54
CA GLY A 165 5.86 25.29 -5.09
C GLY A 165 4.50 25.64 -4.50
N THR A 166 3.91 26.77 -4.90
CA THR A 166 2.56 27.17 -4.46
C THR A 166 1.42 26.35 -5.08
N GLN A 167 1.62 25.77 -6.28
CA GLN A 167 0.61 24.98 -6.99
C GLN A 167 0.65 23.47 -6.71
N SER A 168 1.74 22.97 -6.11
CA SER A 168 1.93 21.55 -5.78
C SER A 168 0.79 21.00 -4.92
N ARG A 169 0.38 21.75 -3.89
CA ARG A 169 -0.70 21.36 -2.98
C ARG A 169 -2.08 21.33 -3.66
N PRO A 170 -2.52 22.35 -4.43
CA PRO A 170 -3.72 22.25 -5.26
C PRO A 170 -3.70 21.08 -6.25
N ALA A 171 -2.55 20.77 -6.87
CA ALA A 171 -2.43 19.64 -7.78
C ALA A 171 -2.62 18.31 -7.03
N VAL A 172 -2.04 18.18 -5.84
CA VAL A 172 -2.24 17.02 -4.97
C VAL A 172 -3.71 16.87 -4.54
N GLU A 173 -4.42 17.96 -4.24
CA GLU A 173 -5.86 17.89 -3.95
C GLU A 173 -6.67 17.40 -5.15
N GLN A 174 -6.35 17.84 -6.36
CA GLN A 174 -7.01 17.34 -7.57
C GLN A 174 -6.73 15.85 -7.80
N MET A 175 -5.50 15.39 -7.54
CA MET A 175 -5.17 13.97 -7.60
C MET A 175 -5.97 13.15 -6.58
N ILE A 176 -6.12 13.65 -5.35
CA ILE A 176 -6.93 12.98 -4.32
C ILE A 176 -8.38 12.86 -4.79
N GLN A 177 -8.99 13.94 -5.30
CA GLN A 177 -10.35 13.89 -5.83
C GLN A 177 -10.48 12.91 -6.99
N PHE A 178 -9.53 12.94 -7.93
CA PHE A 178 -9.51 12.02 -9.07
C PHE A 178 -9.44 10.54 -8.63
N ILE A 179 -8.68 10.22 -7.58
CA ILE A 179 -8.58 8.86 -7.04
C ILE A 179 -9.90 8.43 -6.38
N LEU A 180 -10.53 9.34 -5.64
CA LEU A 180 -11.76 9.07 -4.88
C LEU A 180 -13.02 9.02 -5.75
N ASP A 181 -12.99 9.60 -6.95
CA ASP A 181 -14.10 9.55 -7.90
C ASP A 181 -14.56 8.11 -8.16
N GLU A 182 -15.88 7.87 -8.16
CA GLU A 182 -16.48 6.53 -8.31
C GLU A 182 -16.00 5.80 -9.58
N LYS A 183 -15.73 6.55 -10.65
CA LYS A 183 -15.22 6.02 -11.93
C LYS A 183 -13.80 5.45 -11.81
N ASN A 184 -12.98 6.00 -10.93
CA ASN A 184 -11.56 5.70 -10.82
C ASN A 184 -11.22 4.87 -9.58
N SER A 185 -11.95 5.04 -8.48
CA SER A 185 -11.74 4.35 -7.21
C SER A 185 -11.62 2.83 -7.39
N LYS A 186 -12.49 2.23 -8.22
CA LYS A 186 -12.44 0.80 -8.53
C LYS A 186 -11.13 0.36 -9.21
N ALA A 187 -10.57 1.19 -10.08
CA ALA A 187 -9.27 0.92 -10.71
C ALA A 187 -8.12 1.02 -9.70
N PHE A 188 -8.20 1.96 -8.76
CA PHE A 188 -7.25 2.08 -7.66
C PHE A 188 -7.37 0.93 -6.65
N SER A 189 -8.57 0.45 -6.30
CA SER A 189 -8.75 -0.72 -5.43
C SER A 189 -8.19 -2.00 -6.06
N ARG A 190 -8.35 -2.18 -7.38
CA ARG A 190 -7.66 -3.27 -8.12
C ARG A 190 -6.15 -3.14 -8.08
N SER A 191 -5.63 -1.92 -8.12
CA SER A 191 -4.20 -1.66 -8.02
C SER A 191 -3.68 -1.93 -6.60
N ALA A 192 -4.47 -1.58 -5.57
CA ALA A 192 -4.18 -1.92 -4.18
C ALA A 192 -4.15 -3.45 -3.97
N LYS A 193 -5.07 -4.20 -4.58
CA LYS A 193 -5.01 -5.66 -4.59
C LYS A 193 -3.71 -6.19 -5.20
N ARG A 194 -3.29 -5.67 -6.36
CA ARG A 194 -2.01 -6.08 -6.99
C ARG A 194 -0.81 -5.76 -6.10
N LEU A 195 -0.84 -4.63 -5.39
CA LEU A 195 0.19 -4.30 -4.42
C LEU A 195 0.20 -5.31 -3.25
N ALA A 196 -0.98 -5.68 -2.73
CA ALA A 196 -1.10 -6.70 -1.70
C ALA A 196 -0.58 -8.06 -2.19
N GLU A 197 -0.95 -8.50 -3.40
CA GLU A 197 -0.43 -9.72 -4.04
C GLU A 197 1.10 -9.66 -4.15
N TYR A 198 1.64 -8.50 -4.54
CA TYR A 198 3.07 -8.29 -4.65
C TYR A 198 3.79 -8.34 -3.29
N VAL A 199 3.26 -7.70 -2.26
CA VAL A 199 3.82 -7.74 -0.90
C VAL A 199 3.76 -9.17 -0.35
N MET A 200 2.64 -9.85 -0.57
CA MET A 200 2.41 -11.22 -0.09
C MET A 200 3.23 -12.28 -0.82
N SER A 201 3.68 -12.00 -2.05
CA SER A 201 4.59 -12.88 -2.79
C SER A 201 6.07 -12.73 -2.38
N ARG A 202 6.37 -11.81 -1.45
CA ARG A 202 7.73 -11.63 -0.91
C ARG A 202 7.93 -12.45 0.38
N PRO A 203 9.17 -12.86 0.66
CA PRO A 203 9.54 -13.44 1.95
C PRO A 203 9.32 -12.42 3.09
N VAL A 204 9.02 -12.94 4.28
CA VAL A 204 8.79 -12.13 5.49
C VAL A 204 10.05 -11.40 5.93
N ASN A 205 11.21 -12.06 5.81
CA ASN A 205 12.50 -11.47 6.16
C ASN A 205 13.14 -10.82 4.91
N ARG A 206 13.04 -9.50 4.80
CA ARG A 206 13.83 -8.67 3.89
C ARG A 206 14.54 -7.57 4.65
#